data_AF-A0A8T7B2Q7-F1
#
_entry.id   AF-A0A8T7B2Q7-F1
#
_cell.length_a   1.000
_cell.length_b   1.000
_cell.length_c   1.000
_cell.angle_alpha   90.00
_cell.angle_beta   90.00
_cell.angle_gamma   90.00
#
_symmetry.space_group_name_H-M   'P 1'
#
loop_
_entity.id
_entity.type
_entity.pdbx_description
1 polymer ?
#
loop_
_entity_poly.entity_id
_entity_poly.type
_entity_poly.pdbx_seq_one_letter_code
_entity_poly.pdbx_strand_id
1 'polypeptide(L)' 'DRYISIGTRVKDTKISLTYHDFQSEATSDDLGSEWGVIAQRSLGEHYDFLFKYASYTADTHSVDTNKGWVMLTSKF' A
#
# COMPACT_ATOMS: atom_id res chain seq x y z
N ASP A 1 1.27 -12.97 -12.42
CA ASP A 1 1.09 -11.77 -11.55
C ASP A 1 1.79 -10.52 -12.09
N ARG A 2 1.13 -9.35 -12.00
CA ARG A 2 1.75 -8.07 -12.38
C ARG A 2 1.61 -7.09 -11.23
N TYR A 3 2.67 -6.33 -10.96
CA TYR A 3 2.61 -5.26 -9.98
C TYR A 3 3.32 -4.02 -10.47
N ILE A 4 2.79 -2.88 -10.05
CA ILE A 4 3.32 -1.56 -10.36
C ILE A 4 3.40 -0.80 -9.05
N SER A 5 4.61 -0.34 -8.73
CA SER A 5 4.84 0.52 -7.56
C SER A 5 5.40 1.85 -8.04
N ILE A 6 4.73 2.93 -7.69
CA ILE A 6 5.14 4.30 -8.00
C ILE A 6 5.37 5.01 -6.68
N GLY A 7 6.60 5.46 -6.46
CA GLY A 7 6.99 6.18 -5.26
C GLY A 7 7.61 7.52 -5.59
N THR A 8 7.30 8.53 -4.78
CA THR A 8 7.97 9.83 -4.80
C THR A 8 8.44 10.22 -3.41
N ARG A 9 9.50 11.02 -3.36
CA ARG A 9 10.03 11.62 -2.15
C ARG A 9 10.08 13.12 -2.37
N VAL A 10 9.41 13.86 -1.50
CA VAL A 10 9.42 15.31 -1.50
C VAL A 10 9.84 15.77 -0.11
N LYS A 11 11.08 16.29 -0.01
CA LYS A 11 11.72 16.67 1.27
C LYS A 11 11.66 15.49 2.27
N ASP A 12 11.00 15.70 3.41
CA ASP A 12 10.87 14.75 4.52
C ASP A 12 9.65 13.83 4.39
N THR A 13 8.92 13.92 3.28
CA THR A 13 7.72 13.12 3.02
C THR A 13 8.00 12.13 1.89
N LYS A 14 7.75 10.85 2.15
CA LYS A 14 7.78 9.76 1.17
C LYS A 14 6.35 9.28 0.95
N ILE A 15 5.93 9.20 -0.29
CA ILE A 15 4.63 8.65 -0.66
C ILE A 15 4.87 7.56 -1.68
N SER A 16 4.27 6.40 -1.47
CA SER A 16 4.31 5.27 -2.39
C SER A 16 2.90 4.78 -2.64
N LEU A 17 2.58 4.54 -3.90
CA LEU A 17 1.39 3.84 -4.34
C LEU A 17 1.85 2.51 -4.95
N THR A 18 1.22 1.43 -4.56
CA THR A 18 1.44 0.08 -5.08
C THR A 18 0.12 -0.43 -5.61
N TYR A 19 0.12 -0.93 -6.83
CA TYR A 19 -0.99 -1.67 -7.41
C TYR A 19 -0.52 -3.10 -7.71
N HIS A 20 -1.29 -4.07 -7.28
CA HIS A 20 -1.06 -5.49 -7.44
C HIS A 20 -2.24 -6.09 -8.21
N ASP A 21 -1.94 -6.69 -9.35
CA ASP A 21 -2.88 -7.36 -10.22
C ASP A 21 -2.63 -8.87 -10.11
N PHE A 22 -3.55 -9.56 -9.43
CA PHE A 22 -3.44 -11.01 -9.23
C PHE A 22 -4.09 -11.70 -10.43
N GLN A 23 -3.24 -12.12 -11.39
CA GLN A 23 -3.68 -12.92 -12.54
C GLN A 23 -3.34 -14.39 -12.30
N SER A 24 -4.35 -15.26 -12.28
CA SER A 24 -4.15 -16.70 -12.20
C SER A 24 -3.56 -17.25 -13.50
N GLU A 25 -2.32 -17.72 -13.47
CA GLU A 25 -1.67 -18.35 -14.64
C GLU A 25 -2.32 -19.70 -15.03
N ALA A 26 -3.14 -20.31 -14.16
CA ALA A 26 -3.69 -21.64 -14.37
C ALA A 26 -5.07 -21.68 -15.05
N THR A 27 -5.89 -20.63 -14.91
CA THR A 27 -7.30 -20.66 -15.37
C THR A 27 -7.74 -19.45 -16.19
N SER A 28 -6.87 -18.45 -16.39
CA SER A 28 -7.26 -17.16 -17.00
C SER A 28 -8.36 -16.40 -16.24
N ASP A 29 -8.61 -16.75 -14.97
CA ASP A 29 -9.55 -16.02 -14.12
C ASP A 29 -8.89 -14.79 -13.48
N ASP A 30 -9.64 -13.67 -13.46
CA ASP A 30 -9.34 -12.46 -12.68
C ASP A 30 -9.55 -12.75 -11.18
N LEU A 31 -8.46 -12.89 -10.42
CA LEU A 31 -8.53 -13.21 -8.98
C LEU A 31 -8.81 -11.97 -8.11
N GLY A 32 -8.63 -10.78 -8.67
CA GLY A 32 -8.86 -9.50 -8.02
C GLY A 32 -7.65 -8.57 -8.07
N SER A 33 -7.82 -7.37 -7.56
CA SER A 33 -6.80 -6.32 -7.54
C SER A 33 -6.61 -5.74 -6.15
N GLU A 34 -5.36 -5.44 -5.80
CA GLU A 34 -5.02 -4.73 -4.57
C GLU A 34 -4.38 -3.39 -4.91
N TRP A 35 -4.83 -2.34 -4.23
CA TRP A 35 -4.14 -1.07 -4.22
C TRP A 35 -3.71 -0.71 -2.80
N GLY A 36 -2.49 -0.22 -2.68
CA GLY A 36 -1.85 0.15 -1.43
C GLY A 36 -1.23 1.54 -1.50
N VAL A 37 -1.45 2.35 -0.48
CA VAL A 37 -0.82 3.64 -0.26
C VAL A 37 0.03 3.58 1.00
N ILE A 38 1.25 4.10 0.90
CA ILE A 38 2.13 4.34 2.03
C ILE A 38 2.52 5.81 2.03
N ALA A 39 2.28 6.51 3.13
CA ALA A 39 2.76 7.87 3.35
C ALA A 39 3.60 7.89 4.62
N GLN A 40 4.87 8.27 4.50
CA GLN A 40 5.76 8.45 5.63
C GLN A 40 6.22 9.91 5.65
N ARG A 41 6.23 10.52 6.83
CA ARG A 41 6.74 11.87 7.02
C ARG A 41 7.63 11.92 8.25
N SER A 42 8.86 12.39 8.08
CA SER A 42 9.72 12.74 9.21
C SER A 42 9.31 14.12 9.75
N LEU A 43 9.07 14.18 11.06
CA LEU A 43 8.67 15.35 11.80
C LEU A 43 9.86 15.81 12.64
N GLY A 44 10.78 16.52 11.99
CA GLY A 44 12.07 16.89 12.58
C GLY A 44 13.01 15.69 12.71
N GLU A 45 13.98 15.79 13.62
CA GLU A 45 15.02 14.78 13.81
C GLU A 45 14.59 13.62 14.71
N HIS A 46 13.50 13.80 15.48
CA HIS A 46 13.11 12.91 16.57
C HIS A 46 11.85 12.10 16.32
N TYR A 47 11.05 12.44 15.30
CA TYR A 47 9.75 11.79 15.09
C TYR A 47 9.57 11.36 13.65
N ASP A 48 9.03 10.16 13.46
CA ASP A 48 8.62 9.63 12.17
C ASP A 48 7.14 9.24 12.25
N PHE A 49 6.34 9.78 11.32
CA PHE A 49 4.96 9.39 11.14
C PHE A 49 4.85 8.47 9.92
N LEU A 50 4.12 7.38 10.06
CA LEU A 50 3.87 6.42 8.99
C LEU A 50 2.39 6.07 8.94
N PHE A 51 1.82 6.23 7.75
CA PHE A 51 0.49 5.84 7.39
C PHE A 51 0.57 4.80 6.27
N LYS A 52 -0.14 3.69 6.41
CA LYS A 52 -0.32 2.69 5.37
C LYS A 52 -1.80 2.39 5.23
N TYR A 53 -2.25 2.26 4.00
CA TYR A 53 -3.59 1.84 3.68
C TYR A 53 -3.51 0.85 2.52
N ALA A 54 -4.20 -0.27 2.62
CA ALA A 54 -4.34 -1.24 1.55
C ALA A 54 -5.81 -1.60 1.41
N SER A 55 -6.28 -1.69 0.18
CA SER A 55 -7.63 -2.09 -0.17
C SER A 55 -7.55 -3.13 -1.26
N TYR A 56 -8.13 -4.28 -0.94
CA TYR A 56 -8.20 -5.44 -1.78
C TYR A 56 -9.64 -5.62 -2.22
N THR A 57 -9.85 -5.66 -3.54
CA THR A 57 -11.14 -5.94 -4.16
C THR A 57 -11.06 -7.26 -4.89
N ALA A 58 -11.99 -8.16 -4.58
CA ALA A 58 -12.07 -9.49 -5.17
C ALA A 58 -13.29 -9.61 -6.09
N ASP A 59 -13.09 -10.10 -7.31
CA ASP A 59 -14.15 -10.14 -8.32
C ASP A 59 -15.14 -11.31 -8.16
N THR A 60 -14.66 -12.52 -7.81
CA THR A 60 -15.51 -13.74 -7.98
C THR A 60 -15.86 -14.49 -6.69
N HIS A 61 -15.06 -14.42 -5.61
CA HIS A 61 -15.31 -15.26 -4.43
C HIS A 61 -14.69 -14.79 -3.11
N SER A 62 -14.41 -13.49 -2.94
CA SER A 62 -13.81 -12.99 -1.70
C SER A 62 -14.46 -11.71 -1.21
N VAL A 63 -14.14 -11.36 0.04
CA VAL A 63 -14.68 -10.19 0.72
C VAL A 63 -13.73 -9.01 0.51
N ASP A 64 -14.27 -7.86 0.10
CA ASP A 64 -13.55 -6.60 0.04
C ASP A 64 -12.85 -6.34 1.38
N THR A 65 -11.52 -6.23 1.36
CA THR A 65 -10.72 -6.11 2.57
C THR A 65 -9.94 -4.81 2.57
N ASN A 66 -10.30 -3.93 3.50
CA ASN A 66 -9.61 -2.67 3.71
C ASN A 66 -8.81 -2.71 5.02
N LYS A 67 -7.52 -2.41 4.94
CA LYS A 67 -6.59 -2.38 6.08
C LYS A 67 -5.94 -1.02 6.18
N GLY A 68 -6.15 -0.35 7.30
CA GLY A 68 -5.48 0.89 7.66
C GLY A 68 -4.48 0.67 8.79
N TRP A 69 -3.33 1.32 8.71
CA TRP A 69 -2.30 1.29 9.73
C TRP A 69 -1.69 2.68 9.94
N VAL A 70 -1.55 3.07 11.20
CA VAL A 70 -0.93 4.34 11.59
C VAL A 70 0.12 4.05 12.65
N MET A 71 1.29 4.64 12.49
CA MET A 71 2.41 4.52 13.42
C MET A 71 3.07 5.87 13.61
N LEU A 72 3.35 6.20 14.88
CA LEU A 72 4.23 7.29 15.26
C LEU A 72 5.44 6.66 15.96
N THR A 73 6.63 6.96 15.46
CA THR A 73 7.90 6.48 15.99
C THR A 73 8.68 7.66 16.55
N SER A 74 9.21 7.51 17.76
CA SER A 74 10.11 8.48 18.39
C SER A 74 11.52 7.90 18.40
N LYS A 75 12.50 8.69 17.97
CA LYS A 75 13.94 8.38 18.03
C LYS A 75 14.55 9.20 19.17
N PHE A 76 15.01 8.50 20.20
CA PHE A 76 15.68 9.03 21.39
C PHE A 76 17.19 8.81 21.29
#